data_AF-T0TXF7-F1
#
_entry.id   AF-T0TXF7-F1
#
_cell.length_a   1.000
_cell.length_b   1.000
_cell.length_c   1.000
_cell.angle_alpha   90.00
_cell.angle_beta   90.00
_cell.angle_gamma   90.00
#
_symmetry.space_group_name_H-M   'P 1'
#
loop_
_entity.id
_entity.type
_entity.pdbx_description
1 polymer ?
#
loop_
_entity_poly.entity_id
_entity_poly.type
_entity_poly.pdbx_seq_one_letter_code
_entity_poly.pdbx_strand_id
1 'polypeptide(L)'
;MLENIKAYLSKQGVKYIKPEKAGPHQEEMEVLKALGQAARKEMQTLSKVLEERLAPFKMDRVSNWANQAQICRPHFWCYYRAPEDSLDDVAMAIRLYGQPENGGFQ
;
A
#
# COMPACT_ATOMS: atom_id res chain seq x y z
N MET A 1 -0.46 4.12 -15.28
CA MET A 1 -0.54 4.24 -13.80
C MET A 1 -1.09 2.93 -13.30
N LEU A 2 -0.57 2.38 -12.19
CA LEU A 2 -0.93 1.10 -11.55
C LEU A 2 -0.07 -0.13 -11.93
N GLU A 3 0.96 -0.01 -12.77
CA GLU A 3 1.77 -1.16 -13.17
C GLU A 3 2.63 -1.69 -12.02
N ASN A 4 3.23 -0.80 -11.23
CA ASN A 4 4.00 -1.22 -10.05
C ASN A 4 3.10 -1.75 -8.95
N ILE A 5 1.90 -1.18 -8.78
CA ILE A 5 0.87 -1.73 -7.90
C ILE A 5 0.53 -3.16 -8.30
N LYS A 6 0.21 -3.43 -9.57
CA LYS A 6 -0.12 -4.79 -10.05
C LYS A 6 1.05 -5.75 -9.83
N ALA A 7 2.26 -5.34 -10.17
CA ALA A 7 3.47 -6.13 -9.98
C ALA A 7 3.74 -6.42 -8.50
N TYR A 8 3.49 -5.47 -7.60
CA TYR A 8 3.61 -5.71 -6.16
C TYR A 8 2.51 -6.66 -5.64
N LEU A 9 1.27 -6.50 -6.11
CA LEU A 9 0.16 -7.40 -5.78
C LEU A 9 0.43 -8.84 -6.21
N SER A 10 1.13 -9.06 -7.33
CA SER A 10 1.53 -10.40 -7.76
C SER A 10 2.56 -11.08 -6.84
N LYS A 11 3.19 -10.33 -5.91
CA LYS A 11 4.08 -10.87 -4.88
C LYS A 11 3.34 -11.17 -3.56
N GLN A 12 2.01 -11.20 -3.59
CA GLN A 12 1.19 -11.53 -2.43
C GLN A 12 1.64 -12.85 -1.79
N GLY A 13 1.83 -12.85 -0.47
CA GLY A 13 2.24 -14.04 0.29
C GLY A 13 3.75 -14.26 0.38
N VAL A 14 4.57 -13.52 -0.40
CA VAL A 14 6.03 -13.57 -0.27
C VAL A 14 6.44 -12.97 1.08
N LYS A 15 7.30 -13.68 1.84
CA LYS A 15 7.82 -13.18 3.11
C LYS A 15 8.98 -12.22 2.85
N TYR A 16 8.82 -10.94 3.17
CA TYR A 16 9.94 -10.00 3.13
C TYR A 16 10.83 -10.19 4.37
N ILE A 17 12.12 -10.35 4.12
CA ILE A 17 13.17 -10.30 5.13
C ILE A 17 14.01 -9.08 4.80
N LYS A 18 14.46 -8.36 5.83
CA LYS A 18 15.42 -7.26 5.64
C LYS A 18 16.62 -7.79 4.81
N PRO A 19 17.04 -7.15 3.72
CA PRO A 19 18.09 -7.66 2.83
C PRO A 19 19.35 -8.09 3.58
N GLU A 20 19.74 -7.33 4.60
CA GLU A 20 20.92 -7.59 5.43
C GLU A 20 20.83 -8.90 6.24
N LYS A 21 19.62 -9.46 6.37
CA LYS A 21 19.32 -10.72 7.06
C LYS A 21 18.84 -11.83 6.13
N ALA A 22 18.78 -11.57 4.83
CA ALA A 22 18.22 -12.50 3.84
C ALA A 22 19.26 -13.49 3.28
N GLY A 23 20.56 -13.28 3.58
CA GLY A 23 21.63 -14.17 3.15
C GLY A 23 21.65 -14.31 1.62
N PRO A 24 21.53 -15.53 1.07
CA PRO A 24 21.48 -15.74 -0.39
C PRO A 24 20.34 -15.01 -1.10
N HIS A 25 19.25 -14.66 -0.40
CA HIS A 25 18.08 -13.98 -0.97
C HIS A 25 18.17 -12.44 -0.86
N GLN A 26 19.33 -11.87 -0.52
CA GLN A 26 19.49 -10.42 -0.35
C GLN A 26 19.00 -9.63 -1.57
N GLU A 27 19.46 -10.01 -2.77
CA GLU A 27 19.11 -9.32 -4.02
C GLU A 27 17.60 -9.36 -4.28
N GLU A 28 16.96 -10.52 -4.07
CA GLU A 28 15.51 -10.67 -4.20
C GLU A 28 14.74 -9.73 -3.24
N MET A 29 15.24 -9.58 -2.01
CA MET A 29 14.63 -8.68 -1.02
C MET A 29 14.85 -7.20 -1.37
N GLU A 30 15.99 -6.84 -1.96
CA GLU A 30 16.22 -5.47 -2.45
C GLU A 30 15.29 -5.12 -3.62
N VAL A 31 15.10 -6.04 -4.56
CA VAL A 31 14.13 -5.90 -5.65
C VAL A 31 12.71 -5.77 -5.11
N LEU A 32 12.32 -6.62 -4.15
CA LEU A 32 11.00 -6.58 -3.54
C LEU A 32 10.75 -5.26 -2.78
N LYS A 33 11.79 -4.73 -2.11
CA LYS A 33 11.77 -3.43 -1.45
C LYS A 33 11.57 -2.29 -2.45
N ALA A 34 12.35 -2.27 -3.54
CA ALA A 34 12.22 -1.26 -4.58
C ALA A 34 10.82 -1.28 -5.21
N LEU A 35 10.30 -2.48 -5.49
CA LEU A 35 8.95 -2.68 -6.01
C LEU A 35 7.88 -2.17 -5.05
N GLY A 36 7.97 -2.48 -3.75
CA GLY A 36 7.03 -1.98 -2.73
C GLY A 36 7.04 -0.46 -2.60
N GLN A 37 8.22 0.17 -2.72
CA GLN A 37 8.34 1.64 -2.73
C GLN A 37 7.72 2.25 -3.98
N ALA A 38 7.95 1.66 -5.16
CA ALA A 38 7.35 2.11 -6.41
C ALA A 38 5.81 1.99 -6.39
N ALA A 39 5.28 0.86 -5.91
CA ALA A 39 3.85 0.64 -5.76
C ALA A 39 3.22 1.65 -4.78
N ARG A 40 3.88 1.95 -3.65
CA ARG A 40 3.43 2.99 -2.71
C ARG A 40 3.37 4.37 -3.38
N LYS A 41 4.34 4.71 -4.24
CA LYS A 41 4.34 5.99 -4.95
C LYS A 41 3.16 6.10 -5.91
N GLU A 42 2.85 5.03 -6.64
CA GLU A 42 1.66 5.01 -7.51
C GLU A 42 0.37 5.14 -6.69
N MET A 43 0.29 4.50 -5.53
CA MET A 43 -0.87 4.64 -4.64
C MET A 43 -1.00 6.07 -4.13
N GLN A 44 0.11 6.75 -3.79
CA GLN A 44 0.08 8.17 -3.42
C GLN A 44 -0.45 9.05 -4.55
N THR A 45 -0.02 8.80 -5.79
CA THR A 45 -0.54 9.53 -6.94
C THR A 45 -2.04 9.29 -7.11
N LEU A 46 -2.49 8.04 -7.03
CA LEU A 46 -3.92 7.69 -7.10
C LEU A 46 -4.72 8.39 -5.99
N SER A 47 -4.22 8.35 -4.75
CA SER A 47 -4.88 8.97 -3.61
C SER A 47 -5.04 10.48 -3.75
N LYS A 48 -4.03 11.17 -4.31
CA LYS A 48 -4.08 12.61 -4.59
C LYS A 48 -5.11 12.96 -5.66
N VAL A 49 -5.14 12.21 -6.76
CA VAL A 49 -6.15 12.39 -7.82
C VAL A 49 -7.56 12.21 -7.26
N LEU A 50 -7.73 11.30 -6.30
CA LEU A 50 -9.01 11.10 -5.63
C LEU A 50 -9.33 12.22 -4.62
N GLU A 51 -8.34 12.71 -3.87
CA GLU A 51 -8.50 13.86 -2.94
C GLU A 51 -9.08 15.09 -3.66
N GLU A 52 -8.60 15.40 -4.86
CA GLU A 52 -9.12 16.51 -5.68
C GLU A 52 -10.61 16.41 -5.99
N ARG A 53 -11.18 15.19 -5.94
CA ARG A 53 -12.58 14.90 -6.22
C ARG A 53 -13.44 14.71 -4.97
N LEU A 54 -12.82 14.73 -3.79
CA LEU A 54 -13.46 14.40 -2.52
C LEU A 54 -13.52 15.60 -1.56
N ALA A 55 -13.91 16.78 -2.03
CA ALA A 55 -14.14 17.90 -1.11
C ALA A 55 -15.25 17.56 -0.08
N PRO A 56 -15.11 17.91 1.21
CA PRO A 56 -14.03 18.69 1.83
C PRO A 56 -12.85 17.83 2.36
N PHE A 57 -12.86 16.53 2.11
CA PHE A 57 -11.92 15.58 2.69
C PHE A 57 -10.48 15.77 2.19
N LYS A 58 -9.52 15.57 3.09
CA LYS A 58 -8.09 15.61 2.85
C LYS A 58 -7.47 14.24 3.03
N MET A 59 -6.55 13.89 2.14
CA MET A 59 -5.86 12.61 2.23
C MET A 59 -4.82 12.64 3.35
N ASP A 60 -4.74 11.55 4.10
CA ASP A 60 -3.64 11.26 5.00
C ASP A 60 -2.51 10.54 4.24
N ARG A 61 -1.50 10.09 4.97
CA ARG A 61 -0.37 9.35 4.41
C ARG A 61 -0.80 7.96 3.94
N VAL A 62 -0.34 7.60 2.74
CA VAL A 62 -0.40 6.20 2.29
C VAL A 62 0.47 5.33 3.21
N SER A 63 -0.11 4.20 3.65
CA SER A 63 0.53 3.23 4.52
C SER A 63 1.94 2.86 4.05
N ASN A 64 2.84 2.63 5.00
CA ASN A 64 4.19 2.18 4.66
C ASN A 64 4.12 0.76 4.06
N TRP A 65 4.82 0.54 2.95
CA TRP A 65 4.90 -0.76 2.30
C TRP A 65 5.50 -1.82 3.24
N ALA A 66 6.48 -1.42 4.06
CA ALA A 66 7.18 -2.31 5.00
C ALA A 66 6.29 -2.84 6.13
N ASN A 67 5.29 -2.06 6.55
CA ASN A 67 4.31 -2.51 7.56
C ASN A 67 3.46 -3.66 7.02
N GLN A 68 3.32 -3.75 5.69
CA GLN A 68 2.60 -4.81 4.99
C GLN A 68 3.50 -5.91 4.46
N ALA A 69 4.83 -5.75 4.57
CA ALA A 69 5.80 -6.64 3.92
C ALA A 69 6.11 -7.92 4.72
N GLN A 70 5.81 -7.99 6.03
CA GLN A 70 6.12 -9.18 6.85
C GLN A 70 5.60 -10.50 6.22
N ILE A 71 4.46 -10.45 5.54
CA ILE A 71 3.99 -11.42 4.56
C ILE A 71 3.33 -10.55 3.50
N CYS A 72 4.01 -10.15 2.41
CA CYS A 72 3.58 -9.15 1.41
C CYS A 72 2.06 -9.06 1.24
N ARG A 73 1.39 -8.31 2.13
CA ARG A 73 -0.06 -8.24 2.16
C ARG A 73 -0.43 -7.20 1.12
N PRO A 74 -1.45 -7.46 0.28
CA PRO A 74 -1.76 -6.61 -0.86
C PRO A 74 -2.38 -5.26 -0.46
N HIS A 75 -2.33 -4.86 0.81
CA HIS A 75 -3.18 -3.81 1.35
C HIS A 75 -2.42 -2.50 1.51
N PHE A 76 -2.35 -1.68 0.47
CA PHE A 76 -2.10 -0.27 0.68
C PHE A 76 -3.37 0.42 1.20
N TRP A 77 -3.20 1.31 2.18
CA TRP A 77 -4.28 2.12 2.74
C TRP A 77 -3.96 3.59 2.56
N CYS A 78 -4.99 4.36 2.27
CA CYS A 78 -4.98 5.81 2.41
C CYS A 78 -6.31 6.25 3.03
N TYR A 79 -6.21 6.96 4.15
CA TYR A 79 -7.36 7.51 4.84
C TYR A 79 -7.65 8.93 4.35
N TYR A 80 -8.91 9.32 4.43
CA TYR A 80 -9.39 10.66 4.15
C TYR A 80 -10.17 11.16 5.35
N ARG A 81 -9.96 12.42 5.72
CA ARG A 81 -10.58 13.05 6.88
C ARG A 81 -11.13 14.41 6.50
N ALA A 82 -12.25 14.80 7.09
CA ALA A 82 -12.71 16.18 7.01
C ALA A 82 -11.74 17.07 7.83
N PRO A 83 -11.61 18.36 7.51
CA PRO A 83 -10.74 19.26 8.27
C PRO A 83 -11.14 19.39 9.76
N GLU A 84 -12.39 19.07 10.08
CA GLU A 84 -12.99 19.17 11.42
C GLU A 84 -12.93 17.85 12.21
N ASP A 85 -12.53 16.75 11.56
CA ASP A 85 -12.45 15.42 12.18
C ASP A 85 -11.30 15.36 13.21
N SER A 86 -11.51 14.66 14.33
CA SER A 86 -10.43 14.34 15.25
C SER A 86 -9.46 13.30 14.65
N LEU A 87 -8.28 13.12 15.25
CA LEU A 87 -7.30 12.11 14.79
C LEU A 87 -7.81 10.66 14.90
N ASP A 88 -8.87 10.43 15.67
CA ASP A 88 -9.51 9.12 15.80
C ASP A 88 -10.71 8.95 14.86
N ASP A 89 -11.15 10.04 14.23
CA ASP A 89 -12.21 10.02 13.23
C ASP A 89 -11.62 9.75 11.84
N VAL A 90 -12.17 8.72 11.19
CA VAL A 90 -11.85 8.36 9.81
C VAL A 90 -13.14 8.45 9.02
N ALA A 91 -13.25 9.48 8.18
CA ALA A 91 -14.41 9.62 7.31
C ALA A 91 -14.43 8.55 6.20
N MET A 92 -13.27 8.26 5.59
CA MET A 92 -13.18 7.27 4.52
C MET A 92 -11.77 6.67 4.39
N ALA A 93 -11.67 5.45 3.87
CA ALA A 93 -10.40 4.83 3.48
C ALA A 93 -10.52 4.23 2.07
N ILE A 94 -9.46 4.34 1.27
CA ILE A 94 -9.31 3.50 0.08
C ILE A 94 -8.29 2.39 0.34
N ARG A 95 -8.63 1.21 -0.17
CA ARG A 95 -7.80 0.01 -0.08
C ARG A 95 -7.68 -0.63 -1.46
N LEU A 96 -6.47 -1.02 -1.81
CA LEU A 96 -6.26 -1.93 -2.93
C LEU A 96 -6.46 -3.36 -2.46
N TYR A 97 -7.35 -4.09 -3.12
CA TYR A 97 -7.52 -5.52 -2.93
C TYR A 97 -6.66 -6.25 -3.97
N GLY A 98 -5.98 -7.30 -3.53
CA GLY A 98 -5.39 -8.31 -4.42
C GLY A 98 -6.50 -9.15 -5.07
N GLN A 99 -6.15 -10.28 -5.69
CA GLN A 99 -7.18 -11.13 -6.28
C GLN A 99 -8.15 -11.66 -5.20
N PRO A 100 -9.47 -11.54 -5.42
CA PRO A 100 -10.48 -11.91 -4.43
C PRO A 100 -10.46 -13.41 -4.08
N GLU A 101 -9.89 -14.24 -4.96
CA GLU A 101 -9.84 -15.70 -4.85
C GLU A 101 -8.97 -16.19 -3.67
N ASN A 102 -8.14 -15.31 -3.08
CA ASN A 102 -7.21 -15.64 -1.99
C ASN A 102 -7.61 -15.09 -0.60
N GLY A 103 -8.91 -14.90 -0.33
CA GLY A 103 -9.41 -14.77 1.06
C GLY A 103 -9.41 -13.36 1.66
N GLY A 104 -9.74 -12.34 0.88
CA GLY A 104 -10.15 -11.05 1.43
C GLY A 104 -11.67 -11.05 1.67
N PHE A 105 -12.11 -11.03 2.93
CA PHE A 105 -13.54 -10.89 3.26
C PHE A 105 -14.15 -9.67 2.56
N GLN A 106 -15.37 -9.87 2.02
CA GLN A 106 -16.23 -8.88 1.38
C GLN A 106 -16.49 -7.67 2.28
#